data_AF-A0AAD6VG32-F1
#
_entry.id   AF-A0AAD6VG32-F1
#
_cell.length_a   1.000
_cell.length_b   1.000
_cell.length_c   1.000
_cell.angle_alpha   90.00
_cell.angle_beta   90.00
_cell.angle_gamma   90.00
#
_symmetry.space_group_name_H-M   'P 1'
#
loop_
_entity.id
_entity.type
_entity.pdbx_description
1 polymer ?
#
loop_
_entity_poly.entity_id
_entity_poly.type
_entity_poly.pdbx_seq_one_letter_code
_entity_poly.pdbx_strand_id
1 'polypeptide(L)'
;PPFPIPKICFVRAGVAVVHPAAKGGTTYTISLRRTCLLEEFINNPESEFVKFVHNGDAVPLLADNDPLYALADFLCFTQHVQYAKSGGLIFISDYQG
;
A
#
# COMPACT_ATOMS: atom_id res chain seq x y z
N PRO A 1 6.13 24.54 9.09
CA PRO A 1 4.78 24.60 8.49
C PRO A 1 3.73 25.00 9.55
N PRO A 2 2.65 25.70 9.18
CA PRO A 2 1.63 26.14 10.13
C PRO A 2 0.70 25.02 10.63
N PHE A 3 0.91 23.76 10.19
CA PHE A 3 0.16 22.59 10.63
C PHE A 3 1.08 21.37 10.79
N PRO A 4 0.71 20.37 11.63
CA PRO A 4 1.45 19.12 11.76
C PRO A 4 1.42 18.33 10.45
N ILE A 5 2.58 17.87 9.98
CA ILE A 5 2.65 16.99 8.82
C ILE A 5 2.64 15.54 9.32
N PRO A 6 1.69 14.70 8.89
CA PRO A 6 1.65 13.29 9.28
C PRO A 6 2.94 12.57 8.88
N LYS A 7 3.42 11.69 9.76
CA LYS A 7 4.54 10.78 9.49
C LYS A 7 3.97 9.40 9.20
N ILE A 8 3.97 9.02 7.94
CA ILE A 8 3.46 7.74 7.44
C ILE A 8 4.51 7.09 6.53
N CYS A 9 4.40 5.78 6.34
CA CYS A 9 5.29 5.01 5.46
C CYS A 9 4.53 3.86 4.81
N PHE A 10 4.97 3.46 3.62
CA PHE A 10 4.53 2.19 3.02
C PHE A 10 5.26 1.03 3.67
N VAL A 11 4.55 -0.09 3.82
CA VAL A 11 5.17 -1.36 4.19
C VAL A 11 6.16 -1.81 3.13
N ARG A 12 7.21 -2.51 3.56
CA ARG A 12 8.09 -3.22 2.65
C ARG A 12 7.38 -4.45 2.12
N ALA A 13 7.45 -4.63 0.81
CA ALA A 13 6.92 -5.80 0.12
C ALA A 13 8.04 -6.59 -0.58
N GLY A 14 7.82 -7.88 -0.77
CA GLY A 14 8.72 -8.79 -1.47
C GLY A 14 7.97 -9.89 -2.18
N VAL A 15 8.64 -10.54 -3.14
CA VAL A 15 8.08 -11.67 -3.90
C VAL A 15 8.70 -12.96 -3.39
N ALA A 16 7.88 -13.88 -2.90
CA ALA A 16 8.28 -15.23 -2.55
C ALA A 16 7.94 -16.19 -3.68
N VAL A 17 8.95 -16.89 -4.20
CA VAL A 17 8.79 -17.90 -5.24
C VAL A 17 8.99 -19.29 -4.63
N VAL A 18 7.96 -20.11 -4.72
CA VAL A 18 7.94 -21.46 -4.17
C VAL A 18 8.21 -22.47 -5.28
N HIS A 19 9.31 -23.19 -5.14
CA HIS A 19 9.69 -24.30 -6.01
C HIS A 19 9.21 -25.63 -5.43
N PRO A 20 8.86 -26.63 -6.26
CA PRO A 20 8.62 -27.98 -5.79
C PRO A 20 9.92 -28.59 -5.25
N ALA A 21 9.81 -29.37 -4.17
CA ALA A 21 10.95 -30.14 -3.68
C ALA A 21 11.37 -31.16 -4.76
N ALA A 22 12.65 -31.14 -5.16
CA ALA A 22 13.18 -32.10 -6.13
C ALA A 22 13.12 -33.51 -5.54
N LYS A 23 12.20 -34.36 -6.02
CA LYS A 23 12.27 -35.80 -5.79
C LYS A 23 13.21 -36.39 -6.84
N GLY A 24 14.40 -36.80 -6.39
CA GLY A 24 15.37 -37.66 -7.08
C GLY A 24 15.27 -37.76 -8.60
N GLY A 25 16.12 -37.01 -9.31
CA GLY A 25 16.32 -37.12 -10.75
C GLY A 25 17.29 -36.05 -11.22
N THR A 26 18.31 -36.43 -12.00
CA THR A 26 19.46 -35.62 -12.44
C THR A 26 19.13 -34.51 -13.46
N THR A 27 17.87 -34.12 -13.58
CA THR A 27 17.42 -33.09 -14.54
C THR A 27 16.67 -31.99 -13.80
N TYR A 28 17.33 -30.85 -13.62
CA TYR A 28 16.78 -29.68 -12.96
C TYR A 28 15.80 -28.93 -13.89
N THR A 29 14.58 -29.43 -14.04
CA THR A 29 13.48 -28.58 -14.53
C THR A 29 12.98 -27.74 -13.35
N ILE A 30 13.35 -26.45 -13.34
CA ILE A 30 12.82 -25.47 -12.37
C ILE A 30 11.34 -25.26 -12.71
N SER A 31 10.46 -26.06 -12.12
CA SER A 31 9.03 -25.81 -12.16
C SER A 31 8.68 -24.78 -11.08
N LEU A 32 7.86 -23.77 -11.42
CA LEU A 32 7.35 -22.80 -10.46
C LEU A 32 6.03 -23.34 -9.89
N ARG A 33 5.94 -23.51 -8.57
CA ARG A 33 4.71 -24.01 -7.94
C ARG A 33 3.78 -22.86 -7.56
N ARG A 34 4.31 -21.79 -6.97
CA ARG A 34 3.54 -20.64 -6.51
C ARG A 34 4.42 -19.41 -6.42
N THR A 35 3.83 -18.25 -6.67
CA THR A 35 4.44 -16.95 -6.37
C THR A 35 3.50 -16.21 -5.42
N CYS A 36 4.04 -15.63 -4.36
CA CYS A 36 3.28 -14.88 -3.35
C CYS A 36 3.90 -13.49 -3.17
N LEU A 37 3.07 -12.49 -2.91
CA LEU A 37 3.51 -11.23 -2.35
C LEU A 37 3.59 -11.40 -0.82
N LEU A 38 4.69 -10.96 -0.23
CA LEU A 38 4.88 -10.89 1.23
C LEU A 38 5.02 -9.43 1.61
N GLU A 39 4.39 -9.02 2.71
CA GLU A 39 4.41 -7.65 3.21
C GLU A 39 4.74 -7.65 4.71
N GLU A 40 5.26 -6.53 5.21
CA GLU A 40 5.45 -6.36 6.66
C GLU A 40 4.10 -6.43 7.38
N PHE A 41 4.06 -7.19 8.47
CA PHE A 41 2.87 -7.27 9.30
C PHE A 41 2.69 -5.95 10.07
N ILE A 42 1.58 -5.26 9.80
CA ILE A 42 1.19 -4.04 10.52
C ILE A 42 0.65 -4.46 11.89
N ASN A 43 1.53 -4.46 12.90
CA ASN A 43 1.17 -4.83 14.25
C ASN A 43 0.74 -3.60 15.07
N ASN A 44 -0.53 -3.22 14.95
CA ASN A 44 -1.15 -2.23 15.82
C ASN A 44 -2.43 -2.79 16.43
N PRO A 45 -2.37 -3.45 17.60
CA PRO A 45 -3.54 -4.09 18.20
C PRO A 45 -4.65 -3.12 18.63
N GLU A 46 -4.36 -1.82 18.70
CA GLU A 46 -5.32 -0.77 19.05
C GLU A 46 -5.93 -0.06 17.83
N SER A 47 -5.48 -0.39 16.61
CA SER A 47 -5.98 0.23 15.38
C SER A 47 -6.50 -0.83 14.41
N GLU A 48 -7.68 -0.60 13.88
CA GLU A 48 -8.17 -1.35 12.72
C GLU A 48 -7.39 -0.94 11.46
N PHE A 49 -7.36 -1.84 10.48
CA PHE A 49 -6.85 -1.53 9.15
C PHE A 49 -7.89 -0.68 8.42
N VAL A 50 -7.51 0.52 8.01
CA VAL A 50 -8.43 1.52 7.46
C VAL A 50 -8.11 1.80 6.01
N LYS A 51 -9.16 1.88 5.18
CA LYS A 51 -9.05 2.38 3.81
C LYS A 51 -9.37 3.87 3.79
N PHE A 52 -8.37 4.70 3.53
CA PHE A 52 -8.49 6.16 3.58
C PHE A 52 -8.99 6.77 2.28
N VAL A 53 -8.54 6.23 1.14
CA VAL A 53 -8.86 6.76 -0.21
C VAL A 53 -9.11 5.59 -1.15
N HIS A 54 -10.17 5.68 -1.97
CA HIS A 54 -10.49 4.67 -2.98
C HIS A 54 -9.70 4.91 -4.28
N ASN A 55 -9.37 3.87 -5.03
CA ASN A 55 -8.66 4.02 -6.31
C ASN A 55 -9.49 4.64 -7.44
N GLY A 56 -10.81 4.69 -7.27
CA GLY A 56 -11.76 5.26 -8.25
C GLY A 56 -12.04 6.75 -8.10
N ASP A 57 -11.81 7.32 -6.91
CA ASP A 57 -12.18 8.71 -6.59
C ASP A 57 -11.09 9.38 -5.76
N ALA A 58 -10.80 10.66 -6.04
CA ALA A 58 -9.78 11.43 -5.33
C ALA A 58 -10.36 12.19 -4.12
N VAL A 59 -11.13 11.48 -3.29
CA VAL A 59 -11.78 12.04 -2.08
C VAL A 59 -11.56 11.13 -0.87
N PRO A 60 -11.57 11.68 0.36
CA PRO A 60 -11.55 10.87 1.58
C PRO A 60 -12.73 9.89 1.59
N LEU A 61 -12.46 8.63 1.97
CA LEU A 61 -13.51 7.64 2.19
C LEU A 61 -14.15 7.78 3.59
N LEU A 62 -13.46 8.46 4.51
CA LEU A 62 -13.91 8.68 5.88
C LEU A 62 -14.89 9.84 5.95
N ALA A 63 -15.80 9.79 6.92
CA ALA A 63 -16.69 10.91 7.22
C ALA A 63 -15.92 12.05 7.90
N ASP A 64 -16.36 13.30 7.71
CA ASP A 64 -15.69 14.50 8.23
C ASP A 64 -15.52 14.53 9.77
N ASN A 65 -16.34 13.75 10.49
CA ASN A 65 -16.26 13.61 11.94
C ASN A 65 -15.36 12.46 12.41
N ASP A 66 -14.77 11.70 11.49
CA ASP A 66 -13.83 10.63 11.81
C ASP A 66 -12.49 11.22 12.31
N PRO A 67 -11.91 10.73 13.41
CA PRO A 67 -10.63 11.20 13.93
C PRO A 67 -9.48 11.12 12.91
N LEU A 68 -9.55 10.21 11.94
CA LEU A 68 -8.55 10.00 10.91
C LEU A 68 -8.86 10.76 9.60
N TYR A 69 -9.97 11.50 9.53
CA TYR A 69 -10.34 12.26 8.34
C TYR A 69 -9.24 13.21 7.87
N ALA A 70 -8.61 13.93 8.80
CA ALA A 70 -7.51 14.86 8.46
C ALA A 70 -6.31 14.15 7.80
N LEU A 71 -6.07 12.88 8.13
CA LEU A 71 -5.07 12.06 7.46
C LEU A 71 -5.53 11.67 6.05
N ALA A 72 -6.79 11.26 5.88
CA ALA A 72 -7.35 10.94 4.57
C ALA A 72 -7.34 12.15 3.62
N ASP A 73 -7.72 13.34 4.11
CA ASP A 73 -7.65 14.59 3.35
C ASP A 73 -6.21 14.95 2.96
N PHE A 74 -5.27 14.82 3.91
CA PHE A 74 -3.85 15.00 3.61
C PHE A 74 -3.35 14.02 2.53
N LEU A 75 -3.80 12.77 2.57
CA LEU A 75 -3.48 11.76 1.56
C LEU A 75 -4.03 12.14 0.17
N CYS A 76 -5.27 12.61 0.07
CA CYS A 76 -5.84 13.15 -1.17
C CYS A 76 -5.00 14.33 -1.71
N PHE A 77 -4.59 15.25 -0.83
CA PHE A 77 -3.66 16.33 -1.20
C PHE A 77 -2.35 15.78 -1.79
N THR A 78 -1.78 14.70 -1.23
CA THR A 78 -0.56 14.10 -1.81
C THR A 78 -0.76 13.57 -3.23
N GLN A 79 -1.95 13.05 -3.57
CA GLN A 79 -2.27 12.60 -4.93
C GLN A 79 -2.18 13.75 -5.92
N HIS A 80 -2.77 14.90 -5.57
CA HIS A 80 -2.72 16.10 -6.38
C HIS A 80 -1.27 16.57 -6.60
N VAL A 81 -0.47 16.61 -5.52
CA VAL A 81 0.95 16.99 -5.61
C VAL A 81 1.72 16.02 -6.49
N GLN A 82 1.55 14.72 -6.32
CA GLN A 82 2.22 13.69 -7.14
C GLN A 82 1.84 13.83 -8.63
N TYR A 83 0.55 14.00 -8.93
CA TYR A 83 0.06 14.17 -10.28
C TYR A 83 0.63 15.43 -10.95
N ALA A 84 0.59 16.56 -10.25
CA ALA A 84 1.16 17.81 -10.74
C ALA A 84 2.68 17.70 -10.96
N LYS A 85 3.41 17.09 -10.02
CA LYS A 85 4.87 16.93 -10.09
C LYS A 85 5.31 15.92 -11.14
N SER A 86 4.46 14.95 -11.49
CA SER A 86 4.71 13.99 -12.55
C SER A 86 4.29 14.48 -13.94
N GLY A 87 3.81 15.73 -14.08
CA GLY A 87 3.32 16.27 -15.34
C GLY A 87 2.02 15.61 -15.81
N GLY A 88 1.21 15.11 -14.87
CA GLY A 88 -0.07 14.47 -15.15
C GLY A 88 0.03 13.00 -15.55
N LEU A 89 1.16 12.35 -15.29
CA LEU A 89 1.40 10.96 -15.71
C LEU A 89 0.98 9.93 -14.67
N ILE A 90 1.31 10.19 -13.40
CA ILE A 90 1.14 9.21 -12.32
C ILE A 90 0.83 9.88 -10.99
N PHE A 91 0.08 9.16 -10.16
CA PHE A 91 -0.11 9.40 -8.74
C PHE A 91 -0.37 8.06 -8.04
N ILE A 92 -0.22 8.04 -6.73
CA ILE A 92 -0.52 6.87 -5.90
C ILE A 92 -1.94 7.03 -5.36
N SER A 93 -2.72 5.96 -5.40
CA SER A 93 -4.07 5.91 -4.82
C SER A 93 -4.22 4.67 -3.94
N ASP A 94 -5.45 4.35 -3.56
CA ASP A 94 -5.78 3.18 -2.75
C ASP A 94 -5.03 3.17 -1.40
N TYR A 95 -4.90 4.36 -0.79
CA TYR A 95 -4.23 4.49 0.50
C TYR A 95 -5.01 3.75 1.58
N GLN A 96 -4.37 2.75 2.19
CA GLN A 96 -4.89 1.91 3.24
C GLN A 96 -3.75 1.38 4.11
N GLY A 97 -4.03 1.08 5.38
CA GLY A 97 -3.03 0.64 6.34
C GLY A 97 -3.56 0.53 7.75
#